data_AF-A0A938KZK0-F1
#
_entry.id   AF-A0A938KZK0-F1
#
_cell.length_a   1.000
_cell.length_b   1.000
_cell.length_c   1.000
_cell.angle_alpha   90.00
_cell.angle_beta   90.00
_cell.angle_gamma   90.00
#
_symmetry.space_group_name_H-M   'P 1'
#
loop_
_entity.id
_entity.type
_entity.pdbx_description
1 polymer ?
#
loop_
_entity_poly.entity_id
_entity_poly.type
_entity_poly.pdbx_seq_one_letter_code
_entity_poly.pdbx_strand_id
1 'polypeptide(L)'
;MLELRRPWNWDGERSRAIRASACRAAVTFAREAVAVRPDLGLPRPSGSYRGAVALTWDAPQESLTVFVRTADLRRLEYHWETLAYEYGGGTATREEVLQRLVGL
;
A
#
# COMPACT_ATOMS: atom_id res chain seq x y z
N MET A 1 -27.53 26.41 2.88
CA MET A 1 -26.08 26.20 2.70
C MET A 1 -25.79 24.77 3.16
N LEU A 2 -25.80 23.80 2.23
CA LEU A 2 -25.50 22.40 2.54
C LEU A 2 -23.99 22.24 2.62
N GLU A 3 -23.45 22.21 3.82
CA GLU A 3 -22.08 21.74 4.04
C GLU A 3 -22.06 20.22 3.82
N LEU A 4 -21.71 19.81 2.60
CA LEU A 4 -21.36 18.43 2.27
C LEU A 4 -20.06 18.06 3.01
N ARG A 5 -20.18 17.66 4.28
CA ARG A 5 -19.14 16.86 4.94
C ARG A 5 -19.12 15.50 4.23
N ARG A 6 -18.09 15.28 3.42
CA ARG A 6 -17.94 14.08 2.59
C ARG A 6 -17.59 12.85 3.45
N PRO A 7 -18.05 11.64 3.08
CA PRO A 7 -17.70 10.38 3.73
C PRO A 7 -16.18 10.13 3.67
N TRP A 8 -15.67 9.34 4.60
CA TRP A 8 -14.24 9.04 4.74
C TRP A 8 -13.61 8.36 3.50
N ASN A 9 -14.43 7.92 2.53
CA ASN A 9 -14.05 6.97 1.47
C ASN A 9 -14.31 7.46 0.01
N TRP A 10 -14.31 8.76 -0.31
CA TRP A 10 -14.56 9.29 -1.68
C TRP A 10 -13.75 10.58 -1.97
N ASP A 11 -13.16 10.94 -3.13
CA ASP A 11 -12.80 10.29 -4.41
C ASP A 11 -11.92 11.28 -5.23
N GLY A 12 -10.60 11.07 -5.25
CA GLY A 12 -9.70 11.83 -6.12
C GLY A 12 -9.23 13.22 -5.66
N GLU A 13 -9.71 13.77 -4.55
CA GLU A 13 -9.16 15.02 -3.99
C GLU A 13 -7.70 14.78 -3.56
N ARG A 14 -6.76 15.46 -4.24
CA ARG A 14 -5.29 15.26 -4.16
C ARG A 14 -4.73 14.05 -4.92
N SER A 15 -5.51 13.38 -5.78
CA SER A 15 -4.92 12.40 -6.70
C SER A 15 -3.89 13.10 -7.59
N ARG A 16 -2.67 12.56 -7.62
CA ARG A 16 -1.55 13.12 -8.39
C ARG A 16 -1.13 12.09 -9.42
N ALA A 17 -0.55 12.55 -10.52
CA ALA A 17 0.08 11.64 -11.47
C ALA A 17 1.16 10.80 -10.77
N ILE A 18 1.11 9.49 -10.97
CA ILE A 18 2.16 8.59 -10.51
C ILE A 18 3.41 8.86 -11.34
N ARG A 19 4.54 9.09 -10.67
CA ARG A 19 5.82 9.29 -11.35
C ARG A 19 6.40 7.94 -11.78
N ALA A 20 7.07 7.90 -12.94
CA ALA A 20 7.74 6.69 -13.41
C ALA A 20 8.76 6.12 -12.40
N SER A 21 9.37 6.98 -11.59
CA SER A 21 10.26 6.57 -10.49
C SER A 21 9.54 5.81 -9.38
N ALA A 22 8.30 6.18 -9.05
CA ALA A 22 7.47 5.46 -8.09
C ALA A 22 7.06 4.09 -8.65
N CYS A 23 6.73 4.00 -9.95
CA CYS A 23 6.46 2.71 -10.61
C CYS A 23 7.66 1.76 -10.54
N ARG A 24 8.87 2.25 -10.87
CA ARG A 24 10.09 1.43 -10.78
C ARG A 24 10.35 0.97 -9.34
N ALA A 25 10.23 1.88 -8.37
CA ALA A 25 10.42 1.55 -6.97
C ALA A 25 9.38 0.54 -6.45
N ALA A 26 8.14 0.64 -6.91
CA ALA A 26 7.08 -0.32 -6.59
C ALA A 26 7.38 -1.72 -7.16
N VAL A 27 7.87 -1.80 -8.40
CA VAL A 27 8.31 -3.08 -8.99
C VAL A 27 9.49 -3.67 -8.22
N THR A 28 10.47 -2.85 -7.83
CA THR A 28 11.60 -3.29 -6.98
C THR A 28 11.10 -3.84 -5.65
N PHE A 29 10.24 -3.10 -4.96
CA PHE A 29 9.66 -3.54 -3.68
C PHE A 29 8.85 -4.82 -3.82
N ALA A 30 8.02 -4.95 -4.86
CA ALA A 30 7.23 -6.16 -5.11
C ALA A 30 8.13 -7.40 -5.36
N ARG A 31 9.25 -7.25 -6.06
CA ARG A 31 10.21 -8.34 -6.26
C ARG A 31 10.85 -8.80 -4.95
N GLU A 32 11.16 -7.86 -4.06
CA GLU A 32 11.73 -8.17 -2.74
C GLU A 32 10.72 -8.84 -1.83
N ALA A 33 9.46 -8.37 -1.84
CA ALA A 33 8.36 -9.00 -1.14
C ALA A 33 8.22 -10.48 -1.55
N VAL A 34 8.24 -10.77 -2.86
CA VAL A 34 8.19 -12.15 -3.38
C VAL A 34 9.44 -12.95 -2.99
N ALA A 35 10.62 -12.33 -2.95
CA ALA A 35 11.84 -13.03 -2.53
C ALA A 35 11.81 -13.42 -1.04
N VAL A 36 11.21 -12.57 -0.20
CA VAL A 36 11.08 -12.82 1.25
C VAL A 36 9.91 -13.76 1.56
N ARG A 37 8.83 -13.69 0.78
CA ARG A 37 7.64 -14.54 0.95
C ARG A 37 7.09 -15.03 -0.41
N PRO A 38 7.68 -16.09 -0.99
CA PRO A 38 7.32 -16.57 -2.32
C PRO A 38 5.88 -17.11 -2.44
N ASP A 39 5.31 -17.59 -1.33
CA ASP A 39 3.97 -18.17 -1.22
C ASP A 39 2.85 -17.14 -1.28
N LEU A 40 3.12 -15.88 -0.91
CA LEU A 40 2.11 -14.80 -0.89
C LEU A 40 1.73 -14.30 -2.30
N GLY A 41 2.47 -14.72 -3.33
CA GLY A 41 2.23 -14.32 -4.72
C GLY A 41 2.53 -12.83 -4.99
N LEU A 42 2.18 -12.39 -6.21
CA LEU A 42 2.36 -10.99 -6.62
C LEU A 42 1.25 -10.11 -6.03
N PRO A 43 1.57 -8.85 -5.66
CA PRO A 43 0.54 -7.92 -5.21
C PRO A 43 -0.43 -7.60 -6.34
N ARG A 44 -1.70 -7.43 -5.99
CA ARG A 44 -2.67 -6.78 -6.86
C ARG A 44 -2.47 -5.26 -6.81
N PRO A 45 -2.55 -4.54 -7.95
CA PRO A 45 -2.58 -3.09 -7.94
C PRO A 45 -3.88 -2.59 -7.31
N SER A 46 -3.79 -1.59 -6.45
CA SER A 46 -4.94 -0.94 -5.80
C SER A 46 -5.05 0.53 -6.21
N GLY A 47 -6.16 1.18 -5.81
CA GLY A 47 -6.44 2.58 -6.15
C GLY A 47 -5.26 3.52 -5.82
N SER A 48 -4.89 4.36 -6.79
CA SER A 48 -3.80 5.33 -6.61
C SER A 48 -4.20 6.44 -5.64
N TYR A 49 -3.76 6.32 -4.39
CA TYR A 49 -3.95 7.34 -3.38
C TYR A 49 -2.84 8.40 -3.46
N ARG A 50 -3.20 9.66 -3.75
CA ARG A 50 -2.28 10.81 -3.72
C ARG A 50 -1.00 10.64 -4.57
N GLY A 51 -1.10 9.94 -5.71
CA GLY A 51 0.00 9.67 -6.64
C GLY A 51 0.99 8.59 -6.21
N ALA A 52 0.57 7.70 -5.30
CA ALA A 52 1.30 6.48 -4.98
C ALA A 52 0.91 5.34 -5.93
N VAL A 53 1.85 4.42 -6.16
CA VAL A 53 1.50 3.05 -6.56
C VAL A 53 1.07 2.30 -5.31
N ALA A 54 -0.17 1.82 -5.28
CA ALA A 54 -0.66 0.98 -4.20
C ALA A 54 -0.52 -0.49 -4.58
N LEU A 55 0.16 -1.26 -3.72
CA LEU A 55 0.39 -2.70 -3.87
C LEU A 55 -0.31 -3.41 -2.73
N THR A 56 -1.27 -4.29 -3.02
CA THR A 56 -2.00 -5.01 -1.99
C THR A 56 -1.73 -6.50 -2.06
N TRP A 57 -1.45 -7.10 -0.91
CA TRP A 57 -1.41 -8.54 -0.71
C TRP A 57 -2.57 -8.93 0.19
N ASP A 58 -3.30 -9.98 -0.21
CA ASP A 58 -4.39 -10.54 0.57
C ASP A 58 -3.93 -11.86 1.17
N ALA A 59 -4.07 -11.99 2.48
CA ALA A 59 -3.98 -13.25 3.21
C ALA A 59 -5.38 -13.61 3.75
N PRO A 60 -5.60 -14.87 4.20
CA PRO A 60 -6.93 -15.32 4.61
C PRO A 60 -7.59 -14.48 5.72
N GLN A 61 -6.80 -13.79 6.54
CA GLN A 61 -7.29 -13.02 7.70
C GLN A 61 -7.11 -11.51 7.57
N GLU A 62 -6.17 -11.07 6.74
CA GLU A 62 -5.74 -9.67 6.64
C GLU A 62 -5.29 -9.34 5.22
N SER A 63 -5.57 -8.12 4.76
CA SER A 63 -4.98 -7.54 3.56
C SER A 63 -4.02 -6.43 3.94
N LEU A 64 -2.82 -6.42 3.35
CA LEU A 64 -1.83 -5.35 3.52
C LEU A 64 -1.65 -4.57 2.22
N THR A 65 -1.86 -3.27 2.26
CA THR A 65 -1.61 -2.35 1.17
C THR A 65 -0.41 -1.45 1.47
N VAL A 66 0.54 -1.39 0.54
CA VAL A 66 1.74 -0.54 0.62
C VAL A 66 1.67 0.55 -0.44
N PHE A 67 1.94 1.79 -0.06
CA PHE A 67 1.88 2.96 -0.94
C PHE A 67 3.28 3.49 -1.28
N VAL A 68 3.72 3.25 -2.51
CA VAL A 68 5.02 3.71 -3.01
C VAL A 68 4.84 5.04 -3.74
N ARG A 69 5.25 6.14 -3.10
CA ARG A 69 5.10 7.52 -3.61
C ARG A 69 6.32 8.04 -4.36
N THR A 70 7.50 7.57 -4.00
CA THR A 70 8.78 8.08 -4.52
C THR A 70 9.74 6.93 -4.75
N ALA A 71 10.94 7.25 -5.28
CA ALA A 71 12.01 6.26 -5.38
C ALA A 71 12.66 5.94 -4.02
N ASP A 72 12.44 6.75 -3.00
CA ASP A 72 12.95 6.52 -1.66
C ASP A 72 12.04 5.51 -0.94
N LEU A 73 12.55 4.28 -0.80
CA LEU A 73 11.88 3.20 -0.10
C LEU A 73 12.20 3.19 1.40
N ARG A 74 13.05 4.09 1.92
CA ARG A 74 13.43 4.09 3.35
C ARG A 74 12.24 4.27 4.29
N ARG A 75 11.15 4.87 3.80
CA ARG A 75 9.91 5.04 4.56
C ARG A 75 8.71 4.86 3.64
N LEU A 76 7.92 3.83 3.94
CA LEU A 76 6.74 3.44 3.19
C LEU A 76 5.49 3.69 4.03
N GLU A 77 4.47 4.26 3.39
CA GLU A 77 3.14 4.31 3.97
C GLU A 77 2.44 2.97 3.70
N TYR A 78 1.73 2.46 4.70
CA TYR A 78 0.98 1.21 4.57
C TYR A 78 -0.35 1.28 5.31
N HIS A 79 -1.26 0.43 4.91
CA HIS A 79 -2.58 0.22 5.48
C HIS A 79 -2.83 -1.28 5.56
N TRP A 80 -3.46 -1.74 6.63
CA TRP A 80 -3.98 -3.10 6.72
C TRP A 80 -5.42 -3.12 7.17
N GLU A 81 -6.12 -4.17 6.76
CA GLU A 81 -7.53 -4.39 7.07
C GLU A 81 -7.81 -5.89 7.21
N THR A 82 -8.56 -6.28 8.24
CA THR A 82 -9.04 -7.67 8.43
C THR A 82 -10.44 -7.86 7.89
N LEU A 83 -10.86 -9.12 7.73
CA LEU A 83 -12.24 -9.45 7.37
C LEU A 83 -13.28 -8.99 8.41
N ALA A 84 -12.85 -8.69 9.64
CA ALA A 84 -13.69 -8.15 10.70
C ALA A 84 -13.81 -6.60 10.66
N TYR A 85 -13.29 -5.95 9.61
CA TYR A 85 -13.21 -4.49 9.49
C TYR A 85 -12.35 -3.82 10.56
N GLU A 86 -11.42 -4.55 11.17
CA GLU A 86 -10.34 -3.94 11.93
C GLU A 86 -9.32 -3.41 10.94
N TYR A 87 -8.90 -2.16 11.09
CA TYR A 87 -7.96 -1.54 10.19
C TYR A 87 -6.93 -0.72 10.95
N GLY A 88 -5.78 -0.56 10.33
CA GLY A 88 -4.70 0.26 10.84
C GLY A 88 -3.73 0.65 9.75
N GLY A 89 -2.74 1.43 10.10
CA GLY A 89 -1.76 1.88 9.13
C GLY A 89 -0.78 2.86 9.73
N GLY A 90 0.15 3.30 8.91
CA GLY A 90 1.17 4.24 9.33
C GLY A 90 2.30 4.35 8.33
N THR A 91 3.45 4.75 8.82
CA THR A 91 4.68 4.77 8.06
C THR A 91 5.71 3.89 8.74
N ALA A 92 6.34 3.01 7.99
CA ALA A 92 7.38 2.11 8.47
C ALA A 92 8.57 2.12 7.51
N THR A 93 9.70 1.63 7.99
CA THR A 93 10.87 1.34 7.14
C THR A 93 10.55 0.22 6.16
N ARG A 94 11.35 0.14 5.10
CA ARG A 94 11.25 -0.94 4.11
C ARG A 94 11.30 -2.31 4.77
N GLU A 95 12.25 -2.50 5.68
CA GLU A 95 12.50 -3.75 6.38
C GLU A 95 11.32 -4.12 7.27
N GLU A 96 10.76 -3.17 8.01
CA GLU A 96 9.55 -3.40 8.84
C GLU A 96 8.34 -3.79 8.00
N VAL A 97 8.13 -3.19 6.83
CA VAL A 97 7.03 -3.58 5.93
C VAL A 97 7.25 -4.98 5.35
N LEU A 98 8.49 -5.32 4.96
CA LEU A 98 8.83 -6.67 4.50
C LEU A 98 8.63 -7.71 5.61
N GLN A 99 9.02 -7.39 6.85
CA GLN A 99 8.77 -8.27 8.00
C GLN A 99 7.27 -8.44 8.28
N ARG A 100 6.46 -7.39 8.11
CA ARG A 100 5.00 -7.52 8.20
C ARG A 100 4.45 -8.44 7.11
N LEU A 101 4.95 -8.35 5.88
CA LEU A 101 4.56 -9.25 4.79
C LEU A 101 4.86 -10.71 5.11
N VAL A 102 5.92 -11.03 5.86
CA VAL A 102 6.21 -12.38 6.37
C VAL A 102 5.15 -12.87 7.35
N GLY A 103 4.59 -11.97 8.16
CA GLY A 103 3.63 -12.27 9.21
C GLY A 103 2.17 -12.31 8.79
N LEU A 104 1.82 -11.95 7.54
CA LEU A 104 0.45 -12.06 7.01
C LEU A 104 -0.08 -13.51 7.00
#